data_AF-A0A1M6SU37-F1
#
_entry.id   AF-A0A1M6SU37-F1
#
_cell.length_a   1.000
_cell.length_b   1.000
_cell.length_c   1.000
_cell.angle_alpha   90.00
_cell.angle_beta   90.00
_cell.angle_gamma   90.00
#
_symmetry.space_group_name_H-M   'P 1'
#
loop_
_entity.id
_entity.type
_entity.pdbx_description
1 polymer ?
#
loop_
_entity_poly.entity_id
_entity_poly.type
_entity_poly.pdbx_seq_one_letter_code
_entity_poly.pdbx_strand_id
1 'polypeptide(L)' 'MKLTGNETLEELRQLEDETARQLAHAKREAEAWSSGKYKGGSNAQMSRSLVSSYERQLASIIEKIRHLESEQ' A
#
# COMPACT_ATOMS: atom_id res chain seq x y z
N MET A 1 11.22 20.09 -2.16
CA MET A 1 12.01 18.89 -2.50
C MET A 1 11.64 18.46 -3.91
N LYS A 2 12.55 18.59 -4.86
CA LYS A 2 12.39 18.00 -6.19
C LYS A 2 12.88 16.56 -6.09
N LEU A 3 12.04 15.59 -6.43
CA LEU A 3 12.49 14.21 -6.65
C LEU A 3 13.25 14.21 -7.97
N THR A 4 14.57 14.23 -7.89
CA THR A 4 15.47 14.15 -9.04
C THR A 4 16.24 12.86 -8.96
N GLY A 5 16.10 12.01 -9.99
CA GLY A 5 17.00 10.88 -10.24
C GLY A 5 16.40 9.54 -9.88
N ASN A 6 16.35 8.66 -10.89
CA ASN A 6 16.13 7.21 -10.85
C ASN A 6 15.94 6.62 -9.46
N GLU A 7 14.69 6.35 -9.07
CA GLU A 7 14.38 5.46 -7.96
C GLU A 7 15.12 4.14 -8.26
N THR A 8 16.08 3.80 -7.40
CA THR A 8 16.84 2.55 -7.59
C THR A 8 15.93 1.36 -7.34
N LEU A 9 16.21 0.23 -7.99
CA LEU A 9 15.46 -1.01 -7.78
C LEU A 9 15.42 -1.39 -6.28
N GLU A 10 16.51 -1.11 -5.56
CA GLU A 10 16.61 -1.31 -4.12
C GLU A 10 15.65 -0.41 -3.32
N GLU A 11 15.58 0.89 -3.63
CA GLU A 11 14.63 1.80 -2.98
C GLU A 11 13.18 1.41 -3.24
N LEU A 12 12.86 0.95 -4.46
CA LEU A 12 11.52 0.46 -4.78
C LEU A 12 11.18 -0.82 -4.04
N ARG A 13 12.13 -1.74 -3.86
CA ARG A 13 11.94 -2.97 -3.06
C ARG A 13 11.76 -2.65 -1.58
N GLN A 14 12.53 -1.71 -1.02
CA GLN A 14 12.32 -1.23 0.35
C GLN A 14 10.95 -0.58 0.53
N LEU A 15 10.51 0.20 -0.47
CA LEU A 15 9.19 0.83 -0.47
C LEU A 15 8.06 -0.19 -0.63
N GLU A 16 8.26 -1.24 -1.43
CA GLU A 16 7.35 -2.38 -1.57
C GLU A 16 7.14 -3.05 -0.20
N ASP A 17 8.23 -3.41 0.48
CA ASP A 17 8.20 -4.05 1.79
C ASP A 17 7.49 -3.18 2.84
N GLU A 18 7.80 -1.89 2.88
CA GLU A 18 7.15 -0.96 3.80
C GLU A 18 5.65 -0.83 3.50
N THR A 19 5.29 -0.66 2.24
CA THR A 19 3.88 -0.54 1.82
C THR A 19 3.11 -1.83 2.10
N ALA A 20 3.73 -3.00 1.92
CA ALA A 20 3.13 -4.29 2.24
C ALA A 20 2.87 -4.45 3.75
N ARG A 21 3.79 -4.00 4.61
CA ARG A 21 3.56 -3.97 6.08
C ARG A 21 2.42 -3.05 6.47
N GLN A 22 2.36 -1.85 5.88
CA GLN A 22 1.28 -0.88 6.12
C GLN A 22 -0.06 -1.43 5.64
N LEU A 23 -0.10 -2.08 4.47
CA LEU A 23 -1.29 -2.75 3.95
C LEU A 23 -1.79 -3.84 4.91
N ALA A 24 -0.87 -4.69 5.43
CA ALA A 24 -1.22 -5.73 6.38
C ALA A 24 -1.82 -5.15 7.67
N HIS A 25 -1.27 -4.04 8.18
CA HIS A 25 -1.82 -3.33 9.32
C HIS A 25 -3.22 -2.79 9.03
N ALA A 26 -3.38 -2.06 7.92
CA ALA A 26 -4.66 -1.48 7.51
C ALA A 26 -5.73 -2.55 7.30
N LYS A 27 -5.38 -3.73 6.77
CA LYS A 27 -6.32 -4.87 6.63
C LYS A 27 -6.83 -5.36 7.97
N ARG A 28 -5.93 -5.55 8.95
CA ARG A 28 -6.32 -5.95 10.32
C ARG A 28 -7.24 -4.92 10.98
N GLU A 29 -6.92 -3.63 10.84
CA GLU A 29 -7.79 -2.57 11.37
C GLU A 29 -9.15 -2.52 10.66
N ALA A 30 -9.17 -2.65 9.33
CA ALA A 30 -10.40 -2.68 8.57
C ALA A 30 -11.28 -3.86 8.95
N GLU A 31 -10.70 -5.03 9.22
CA GLU A 31 -11.41 -6.21 9.73
C GLU A 31 -11.98 -5.97 11.13
N ALA A 32 -11.20 -5.35 12.03
CA ALA A 32 -11.65 -5.00 13.38
C ALA A 32 -12.84 -4.02 13.35
N TRP A 33 -12.80 -3.02 12.46
CA TRP A 33 -13.92 -2.08 12.30
C TRP A 33 -15.10 -2.66 11.52
N SER A 34 -14.87 -3.63 10.63
CA SER A 34 -15.91 -4.25 9.82
C SER A 34 -16.58 -5.44 10.50
N SER A 35 -16.08 -5.85 11.66
CA SER A 35 -16.66 -6.91 12.50
C SER A 35 -17.38 -6.34 13.73
N GLY A 36 -18.36 -7.08 14.23
CA GLY A 36 -19.09 -6.72 15.45
C GLY A 36 -20.05 -5.52 15.33
N LYS A 37 -20.31 -4.86 16.48
CA LYS A 37 -21.35 -3.83 16.67
C LYS A 37 -21.10 -2.54 15.87
N TYR A 38 -19.86 -2.28 15.46
CA TYR A 38 -19.45 -1.07 14.75
C TYR A 38 -19.37 -1.24 13.22
N LYS A 39 -19.81 -2.40 12.71
CA LYS A 39 -19.89 -2.71 11.29
C LYS A 39 -20.69 -1.63 10.55
N GLY A 40 -20.00 -0.90 9.67
CA GLY A 40 -20.61 0.12 8.80
C GLY A 40 -20.52 1.56 9.31
N GLY A 41 -19.90 1.82 10.46
CA GLY A 41 -19.58 3.19 10.89
C GLY A 41 -18.53 3.86 10.00
N SER A 42 -18.37 5.18 10.14
CA SER A 42 -17.40 5.99 9.38
C SER A 42 -15.98 5.43 9.46
N ASN A 43 -15.58 4.87 10.60
CA ASN A 43 -14.27 4.23 10.78
C ASN A 43 -14.11 2.98 9.90
N ALA A 44 -15.15 2.14 9.78
CA ALA A 44 -15.10 0.97 8.91
C ALA A 44 -14.97 1.36 7.44
N GLN A 45 -15.65 2.43 7.02
CA GLN A 45 -15.53 2.96 5.66
C GLN A 45 -14.15 3.59 5.39
N MET A 46 -13.63 4.35 6.35
CA MET A 46 -12.32 4.99 6.25
C MET A 46 -11.20 3.94 6.19
N SER A 47 -11.22 2.93 7.07
CA SER A 47 -10.23 1.85 7.06
C SER A 47 -10.26 1.05 5.75
N ARG A 48 -11.44 0.76 5.18
CA ARG A 48 -11.54 0.14 3.84
C ARG A 48 -10.93 1.01 2.73
N SER A 49 -11.13 2.33 2.81
CA SER A 49 -10.57 3.28 1.85
C SER A 49 -9.05 3.34 1.95
N LEU A 50 -8.52 3.27 3.18
CA LEU A 50 -7.08 3.20 3.45
C LEU A 50 -6.45 1.93 2.87
N VAL A 51 -7.09 0.77 3.09
CA VAL A 51 -6.68 -0.51 2.46
C VAL A 51 -6.62 -0.36 0.94
N SER A 52 -7.68 0.17 0.32
CA SER A 52 -7.73 0.37 -1.14
C SER A 52 -6.63 1.31 -1.63
N SER A 53 -6.24 2.31 -0.83
CA SER A 53 -5.13 3.21 -1.16
C SER A 53 -3.80 2.47 -1.18
N TYR A 54 -3.50 1.70 -0.14
CA TYR A 54 -2.27 0.91 -0.06
C TYR A 54 -2.19 -0.18 -1.13
N GLU A 55 -3.30 -0.83 -1.48
CA GLU A 55 -3.33 -1.80 -2.58
C GLU A 55 -2.95 -1.17 -3.92
N ARG A 56 -3.46 0.04 -4.20
CA ARG A 56 -3.08 0.78 -5.42
C ARG A 56 -1.62 1.23 -5.39
N GLN A 57 -1.13 1.69 -4.25
CA GLN A 57 0.28 2.08 -4.10
C GLN A 57 1.21 0.89 -4.32
N LEU A 58 0.92 -0.25 -3.68
CA LEU A 58 1.72 -1.47 -3.83
C LEU A 58 1.72 -1.98 -5.27
N ALA A 59 0.55 -1.98 -5.94
CA ALA A 59 0.46 -2.36 -7.34
C ALA A 59 1.31 -1.46 -8.25
N SER A 60 1.28 -0.14 -8.00
CA SER A 60 2.10 0.82 -8.75
C SER A 60 3.60 0.61 -8.53
N ILE A 61 4.02 0.29 -7.30
CA ILE A 61 5.43 0.00 -6.98
C ILE A 61 5.88 -1.28 -7.69
N ILE A 62 5.08 -2.35 -7.63
CA ILE A 62 5.40 -3.63 -8.29
C ILE A 62 5.50 -3.44 -9.80
N GLU A 63 4.64 -2.63 -10.41
CA GLU A 63 4.70 -2.31 -11.84
C GLU A 63 6.00 -1.58 -12.20
N LYS A 64 6.41 -0.59 -11.40
CA LYS A 64 7.71 0.11 -11.58
C LYS A 64 8.90 -0.84 -11.45
N ILE A 65 8.90 -1.73 -10.47
CA ILE A 65 9.94 -2.75 -10.27
C ILE A 65 10.05 -3.62 -11.52
N ARG A 66 8.92 -4.18 -11.99
CA ARG A 66 8.88 -5.04 -13.18
C ARG A 66 9.38 -4.31 -14.44
N HIS A 67 9.01 -3.04 -14.60
CA HIS A 67 9.46 -2.25 -15.72
C HIS A 67 10.98 -2.08 -15.70
N LEU A 68 11.56 -1.70 -14.56
CA LEU A 68 13.02 -1.56 -14.40
C LEU A 68 13.77 -2.89 -14.56
N GLU A 69 13.21 -4.01 -14.08
CA GLU A 69 13.78 -5.35 -14.28
C GLU A 69 13.73 -5.79 -15.75
N SER A 70 12.77 -5.31 -16.53
CA SER A 70 12.65 -5.64 -17.96
C SER A 70 13.55 -4.81 -18.88
N GLU A 71 14.06 -3.67 -18.39
CA GLU A 71 14.97 -2.78 -19.12
C GLU A 71 16.46 -3.05 -18.87
N GLN A 72 16.79 -3.99 -17.96
CA GLN A 72 18.14 -4.47 -17.66
C GLN A 72 18.49 -5.72 -18.46
#